data_AF-A0A3G2G499-F1
#
_entry.id   AF-A0A3G2G499-F1
#
_cell.length_a   1.000
_cell.length_b   1.000
_cell.length_c   1.000
_cell.angle_alpha   90.00
_cell.angle_beta   90.00
_cell.angle_gamma   90.00
#
_symmetry.space_group_name_H-M   'P 1'
#
loop_
_entity.id
_entity.type
_entity.pdbx_description
1 polymer ?
#
loop_
_entity_poly.entity_id
_entity_poly.type
_entity_poly.pdbx_seq_one_letter_code
_entity_poly.pdbx_strand_id
1 'polypeptide(L)'
;MRPQKILDTDMIAGLTKVFRDKGYEGASLNDLAEVTGLKKASLYHRFPNGKQEMAECVLNNIDQWVDDHIFFPLLDENKSIKLRLRDALKNIEILYDSGKETCVLRAFSMHSGLSLFEQQIKSGMDKWITAFNVLGISLKLSSTESQQNAMQTLIELQGSLIVTKGLADTSIFKNTLKNIEKRYSTE
;
A
#
# COMPACT_ATOMS: atom_id res chain seq x y z
N MET A 1 -17.15 -16.40 -29.96
CA MET A 1 -16.88 -15.11 -29.29
C MET A 1 -15.40 -15.05 -28.97
N ARG A 2 -14.65 -14.07 -29.49
CA ARG A 2 -13.19 -13.97 -29.25
C ARG A 2 -12.96 -13.71 -27.75
N PRO A 3 -11.99 -14.38 -27.09
CA PRO A 3 -11.71 -14.10 -25.69
C PRO A 3 -11.36 -12.62 -25.53
N GLN A 4 -12.00 -11.99 -24.53
CA GLN A 4 -11.79 -10.58 -24.20
C GLN A 4 -10.34 -10.41 -23.75
N LYS A 5 -9.59 -9.53 -24.41
CA LYS A 5 -8.17 -9.33 -24.16
C LYS A 5 -8.01 -8.09 -23.29
N ILE A 6 -7.56 -8.29 -22.05
CA ILE A 6 -7.16 -7.24 -21.11
C ILE A 6 -5.66 -7.39 -20.86
N LEU A 7 -4.95 -6.27 -20.65
CA LEU A 7 -3.56 -6.31 -20.21
C LEU A 7 -3.50 -6.69 -18.73
N ASP A 8 -2.45 -7.42 -18.35
CA ASP A 8 -2.29 -7.91 -16.98
C ASP A 8 -2.24 -6.76 -15.97
N THR A 9 -1.59 -5.66 -16.35
CA THR A 9 -1.52 -4.42 -15.55
C THR A 9 -2.89 -3.81 -15.30
N ASP A 10 -3.73 -3.72 -16.34
CA ASP A 10 -5.06 -3.12 -16.24
C ASP A 10 -6.00 -4.00 -15.41
N MET A 11 -5.86 -5.32 -15.56
CA MET A 11 -6.60 -6.30 -14.77
C MET A 11 -6.23 -6.19 -13.29
N ILE A 12 -4.94 -6.21 -12.95
CA ILE A 12 -4.49 -6.07 -11.55
C ILE A 12 -4.91 -4.72 -10.96
N ALA A 13 -4.83 -3.63 -11.73
CA ALA A 13 -5.31 -2.32 -11.29
C ALA A 13 -6.82 -2.33 -10.98
N GLY A 14 -7.63 -2.97 -11.85
CA GLY A 14 -9.06 -3.16 -11.62
C GLY A 14 -9.36 -3.97 -10.36
N LEU A 15 -8.70 -5.11 -10.19
CA LEU A 15 -8.84 -5.94 -8.98
C LEU A 15 -8.43 -5.15 -7.73
N THR A 16 -7.31 -4.44 -7.77
CA THR A 16 -6.80 -3.60 -6.68
C THR A 16 -7.85 -2.57 -6.25
N LYS A 17 -8.46 -1.87 -7.22
CA LYS A 17 -9.51 -0.89 -6.94
C LYS A 17 -10.69 -1.50 -6.20
N VAL A 18 -11.20 -2.65 -6.67
CA VAL A 18 -12.33 -3.33 -6.02
C VAL A 18 -11.98 -3.76 -4.61
N PHE A 19 -10.80 -4.34 -4.40
CA PHE A 19 -10.37 -4.77 -3.07
C PHE A 19 -10.13 -3.60 -2.11
N ARG A 20 -9.54 -2.49 -2.55
CA ARG A 20 -9.37 -1.29 -1.72
C ARG A 20 -10.69 -0.67 -1.30
N ASP A 21 -11.72 -0.76 -2.15
CA ASP A 21 -13.04 -0.20 -1.86
C ASP A 21 -13.87 -1.11 -0.96
N LYS A 22 -13.95 -2.40 -1.30
CA LYS A 22 -14.88 -3.37 -0.68
C LYS A 22 -14.23 -4.29 0.36
N GLY A 23 -12.91 -4.29 0.46
CA GLY A 23 -12.17 -5.28 1.24
C GLY A 23 -12.22 -6.67 0.61
N TYR A 24 -11.54 -7.64 1.24
CA TYR A 24 -11.52 -9.02 0.74
C TYR A 24 -12.92 -9.67 0.77
N GLU A 25 -13.61 -9.58 1.90
CA GLU A 25 -14.92 -10.22 2.08
C GLU A 25 -16.00 -9.57 1.22
N GLY A 26 -16.07 -8.24 1.22
CA GLY A 26 -17.09 -7.49 0.49
C GLY A 26 -16.92 -7.52 -1.02
N ALA A 27 -15.72 -7.81 -1.54
CA ALA A 27 -15.51 -8.00 -2.97
C ALA A 27 -16.13 -9.31 -3.45
N SER A 28 -17.09 -9.22 -4.37
CA SER A 28 -17.68 -10.37 -5.04
C SER A 28 -16.97 -10.67 -6.37
N LEU A 29 -17.11 -11.91 -6.86
CA LEU A 29 -16.63 -12.26 -8.21
C LEU A 29 -17.37 -11.51 -9.33
N ASN A 30 -18.57 -10.99 -9.07
CA ASN A 30 -19.25 -10.11 -10.02
C ASN A 30 -18.51 -8.78 -10.12
N ASP A 31 -18.15 -8.17 -8.99
CA ASP A 31 -17.43 -6.89 -8.97
C ASP A 31 -16.09 -6.99 -9.70
N LEU A 32 -15.35 -8.08 -9.43
CA LEU A 32 -14.05 -8.35 -10.05
C LEU A 32 -14.17 -8.63 -11.56
N ALA A 33 -15.23 -9.33 -11.97
CA ALA A 33 -15.53 -9.55 -13.39
C ALA A 33 -15.90 -8.24 -14.11
N GLU A 34 -16.73 -7.42 -13.48
CA GLU A 34 -17.20 -6.15 -14.03
C GLU A 34 -16.05 -5.16 -14.23
N VAL A 35 -15.22 -4.94 -13.21
CA VAL A 35 -14.11 -3.97 -13.29
C VAL A 35 -13.04 -4.37 -14.30
N THR A 36 -12.82 -5.67 -14.50
CA THR A 36 -11.84 -6.20 -15.46
C THR A 36 -12.44 -6.39 -16.86
N GLY A 37 -13.76 -6.25 -17.00
CA GLY A 37 -14.50 -6.61 -18.21
C GLY A 37 -14.43 -8.11 -18.56
N LEU A 38 -13.90 -8.96 -17.68
CA LEU A 38 -13.80 -10.40 -17.92
C LEU A 38 -15.05 -11.14 -17.46
N LYS A 39 -15.37 -12.27 -18.10
CA LYS A 39 -16.35 -13.21 -17.55
C LYS A 39 -15.77 -13.93 -16.33
N LYS A 40 -16.62 -14.31 -15.36
CA LYS A 40 -16.21 -15.14 -14.21
C LYS A 40 -15.44 -16.39 -14.61
N ALA A 41 -15.89 -17.10 -15.64
CA ALA A 41 -15.20 -18.30 -16.11
C ALA A 41 -13.77 -18.01 -16.62
N SER A 42 -13.56 -16.85 -17.24
CA SER A 42 -12.23 -16.40 -17.66
C SER A 42 -11.34 -16.05 -16.47
N LEU A 43 -11.92 -15.43 -15.43
CA LEU A 43 -11.22 -15.18 -14.18
C LEU A 43 -10.82 -16.49 -13.48
N TYR A 44 -11.69 -17.49 -13.40
CA TYR A 44 -11.36 -18.80 -12.82
C TYR A 44 -10.34 -19.59 -13.63
N HIS A 45 -10.37 -19.49 -14.95
CA HIS A 45 -9.31 -20.10 -15.77
C HIS A 45 -7.95 -19.47 -15.49
N ARG A 46 -7.92 -18.16 -15.20
CA ARG A 46 -6.70 -17.41 -14.94
C ARG A 46 -6.21 -17.53 -13.50
N PHE A 47 -7.14 -17.60 -12.55
CA PHE A 47 -6.91 -17.74 -11.12
C PHE A 47 -7.68 -18.98 -10.65
N PRO A 48 -7.12 -20.20 -10.82
CA PRO A 48 -7.79 -21.44 -10.46
C PRO A 48 -8.23 -21.50 -8.99
N ASN A 49 -7.50 -20.84 -8.09
CA ASN A 49 -7.86 -20.75 -6.66
C ASN A 49 -8.81 -19.57 -6.37
N GLY A 50 -9.33 -18.92 -7.41
CA GLY A 50 -10.41 -17.94 -7.33
C GLY A 50 -10.01 -16.63 -6.66
N LYS A 51 -10.91 -16.07 -5.84
CA LYS A 51 -10.77 -14.74 -5.25
C LYS A 51 -9.51 -14.61 -4.36
N GLN A 52 -9.11 -15.69 -3.70
CA GLN A 52 -7.92 -15.69 -2.85
C GLN A 52 -6.66 -15.42 -3.67
N GLU A 53 -6.46 -16.14 -4.77
CA GLU A 53 -5.30 -15.95 -5.65
C GLU A 53 -5.31 -14.59 -6.35
N MET A 54 -6.49 -14.05 -6.67
CA MET A 54 -6.63 -12.67 -7.14
C MET A 54 -6.15 -11.66 -6.09
N ALA A 55 -6.49 -11.87 -4.82
CA ALA A 55 -6.06 -11.02 -3.71
C ALA A 55 -4.55 -11.14 -3.46
N GLU A 56 -3.99 -12.34 -3.51
CA GLU A 56 -2.55 -12.60 -3.42
C GLU A 56 -1.79 -11.91 -4.56
N CYS A 57 -2.31 -11.99 -5.79
CA CYS A 57 -1.75 -11.29 -6.94
C CYS A 57 -1.71 -9.77 -6.73
N VAL A 58 -2.79 -9.18 -6.19
CA VAL A 58 -2.86 -7.76 -5.85
C VAL A 58 -1.88 -7.38 -4.73
N LEU A 59 -1.79 -8.20 -3.66
CA LEU A 59 -0.83 -7.98 -2.58
C LEU A 59 0.60 -7.98 -3.10
N ASN A 60 0.98 -8.99 -3.88
CA ASN A 60 2.33 -9.12 -4.43
C ASN A 60 2.65 -7.98 -5.40
N ASN A 61 1.68 -7.54 -6.21
CA ASN A 61 1.88 -6.42 -7.12
C ASN A 61 2.12 -5.10 -6.37
N ILE A 62 1.34 -4.83 -5.32
CA ILE A 62 1.54 -3.63 -4.50
C ILE A 62 2.84 -3.71 -3.70
N ASP A 63 3.15 -4.87 -3.10
CA ASP A 63 4.40 -5.07 -2.35
C ASP A 63 5.63 -4.80 -3.23
N GLN A 64 5.66 -5.37 -4.44
CA GLN A 64 6.72 -5.11 -5.42
C GLN A 64 6.80 -3.62 -5.78
N TRP A 65 5.66 -2.97 -6.03
CA TRP A 65 5.65 -1.55 -6.37
C TRP A 65 6.19 -0.69 -5.22
N VAL A 66 5.82 -0.99 -3.96
CA VAL A 66 6.30 -0.28 -2.78
C VAL A 66 7.80 -0.51 -2.57
N ASP A 67 8.29 -1.74 -2.74
CA ASP A 67 9.72 -2.05 -2.70
C ASP A 67 10.48 -1.18 -3.71
N ASP A 68 10.04 -1.18 -4.97
CA ASP A 68 10.74 -0.50 -6.07
C ASP A 68 10.72 1.04 -5.97
N HIS A 69 9.61 1.62 -5.50
CA HIS A 69 9.38 3.06 -5.57
C HIS A 69 9.53 3.78 -4.23
N ILE A 70 9.42 3.06 -3.12
CA ILE A 70 9.48 3.63 -1.78
C ILE A 70 10.68 3.07 -1.04
N PHE A 71 10.76 1.75 -0.81
CA PHE A 71 11.79 1.22 0.09
C PHE A 71 13.20 1.24 -0.51
N PHE A 72 13.42 0.75 -1.73
CA PHE A 72 14.76 0.81 -2.33
C PHE A 72 15.26 2.25 -2.49
N PRO A 73 14.46 3.22 -2.99
CA PRO A 73 14.90 4.62 -3.02
C PRO A 73 15.10 5.23 -1.63
N LEU A 74 14.29 4.84 -0.64
CA LEU A 74 14.45 5.32 0.74
C LEU A 74 15.70 4.76 1.41
N LEU A 75 16.23 3.61 0.96
CA LEU A 75 17.42 2.94 1.50
C LEU A 75 18.69 3.17 0.67
N ASP A 76 18.59 3.86 -0.47
CA ASP A 76 19.72 4.12 -1.38
C ASP A 76 20.75 5.10 -0.77
N GLU A 77 21.81 4.55 -0.18
CA GLU A 77 22.90 5.32 0.45
C GLU A 77 23.73 6.16 -0.53
N ASN A 78 23.55 6.00 -1.85
CA ASN A 78 24.19 6.85 -2.84
C ASN A 78 23.53 8.24 -2.96
N LYS A 79 22.35 8.43 -2.34
CA LYS A 79 21.62 9.70 -2.32
C LYS A 79 21.64 10.31 -0.93
N SER A 80 21.56 11.64 -0.87
CA SER A 80 21.39 12.33 0.41
C SER A 80 20.07 11.93 1.08
N ILE A 81 20.06 11.88 2.42
CA ILE A 81 18.89 11.51 3.22
C ILE A 81 17.66 12.36 2.85
N LYS A 82 17.86 13.66 2.63
CA LYS A 82 16.82 14.59 2.20
C LYS A 82 16.19 14.19 0.86
N LEU A 83 17.00 13.77 -0.12
CA LEU A 83 16.48 13.32 -1.42
C LEU A 83 15.74 11.97 -1.30
N ARG A 84 16.30 11.02 -0.54
CA ARG A 84 15.67 9.71 -0.26
C ARG A 84 14.28 9.88 0.36
N LEU A 85 14.18 10.69 1.41
CA LEU A 85 12.92 10.98 2.11
C LEU A 85 11.91 11.65 1.18
N ARG A 86 12.34 12.69 0.44
CA ARG A 86 11.46 13.41 -0.50
C ARG A 86 10.91 12.48 -1.58
N ASP A 87 11.77 11.67 -2.19
CA ASP A 87 11.36 10.73 -3.25
C ASP A 87 10.38 9.68 -2.70
N ALA A 88 10.64 9.15 -1.50
CA ALA A 88 9.71 8.23 -0.84
C ALA A 88 8.36 8.88 -0.52
N LEU A 89 8.33 10.07 0.08
CA LEU A 89 7.08 10.79 0.40
C LEU A 89 6.25 11.10 -0.85
N LYS A 90 6.91 11.47 -1.96
CA LYS A 90 6.22 11.65 -3.25
C LYS A 90 5.58 10.35 -3.73
N ASN A 91 6.27 9.23 -3.65
CA ASN A 91 5.72 7.94 -4.07
C ASN A 91 4.63 7.43 -3.10
N ILE A 92 4.73 7.75 -1.81
CA ILE A 92 3.65 7.51 -0.84
C ILE A 92 2.39 8.32 -1.23
N GLU A 93 2.55 9.57 -1.64
CA GLU A 93 1.43 10.39 -2.13
C GLU A 93 0.78 9.79 -3.38
N ILE A 94 1.58 9.25 -4.31
CA ILE A 94 1.10 8.56 -5.52
C ILE A 94 0.36 7.26 -5.17
N LEU A 95 0.95 6.42 -4.31
CA LEU A 95 0.39 5.11 -3.91
C LEU A 95 -1.05 5.21 -3.41
N TYR A 96 -1.32 6.27 -2.65
CA TYR A 96 -2.58 6.52 -1.98
C TYR A 96 -3.47 7.56 -2.68
N ASP A 97 -3.11 8.02 -3.89
CA ASP A 97 -3.79 9.11 -4.62
C ASP A 97 -4.13 10.31 -3.71
N SER A 98 -3.09 10.88 -3.07
CA SER A 98 -3.26 11.98 -2.11
C SER A 98 -4.22 11.67 -0.95
N GLY A 99 -4.32 10.39 -0.56
CA GLY A 99 -5.16 9.92 0.54
C GLY A 99 -6.57 9.48 0.14
N LYS A 100 -6.91 9.46 -1.15
CA LYS A 100 -8.22 8.98 -1.64
C LYS A 100 -8.33 7.46 -1.62
N GLU A 101 -7.21 6.77 -1.72
CA GLU A 101 -7.17 5.31 -1.81
C GLU A 101 -6.99 4.65 -0.43
N THR A 102 -7.74 3.58 -0.18
CA THR A 102 -7.54 2.74 1.01
C THR A 102 -6.24 1.95 0.89
N CYS A 103 -5.52 1.78 2.00
CA CYS A 103 -4.40 0.83 2.03
C CYS A 103 -4.86 -0.61 1.80
N VAL A 104 -4.19 -1.33 0.91
CA VAL A 104 -4.52 -2.73 0.60
C VAL A 104 -4.37 -3.64 1.81
N LEU A 105 -3.33 -3.43 2.63
CA LEU A 105 -3.10 -4.20 3.85
C LEU A 105 -4.29 -4.03 4.81
N ARG A 106 -4.77 -2.79 4.98
CA ARG A 106 -5.97 -2.49 5.75
C ARG A 106 -7.22 -3.15 5.15
N ALA A 107 -7.40 -3.08 3.84
CA ALA A 107 -8.56 -3.65 3.15
C ALA A 107 -8.68 -5.18 3.36
N PHE A 108 -7.56 -5.84 3.62
CA PHE A 108 -7.49 -7.28 3.90
C PHE A 108 -7.36 -7.61 5.39
N SER A 109 -7.19 -6.64 6.28
CA SER A 109 -7.02 -6.88 7.72
C SER A 109 -8.33 -7.16 8.48
N MET A 110 -9.46 -7.36 7.79
CA MET A 110 -10.76 -7.60 8.41
C MET A 110 -11.13 -9.08 8.39
N HIS A 111 -11.48 -9.64 9.55
CA HIS A 111 -12.07 -10.96 9.74
C HIS A 111 -11.38 -12.08 8.94
N SER A 112 -12.02 -12.72 7.95
CA SER A 112 -11.40 -13.82 7.18
C SER A 112 -10.22 -13.37 6.33
N GLY A 113 -10.18 -12.11 5.89
CA GLY A 113 -9.02 -11.57 5.18
C GLY A 113 -7.77 -11.60 6.04
N LEU A 114 -7.90 -11.26 7.34
CA LEU A 114 -6.77 -11.27 8.25
C LEU A 114 -6.24 -12.69 8.43
N SER A 115 -7.13 -13.67 8.61
CA SER A 115 -6.74 -15.07 8.76
C SER A 115 -6.06 -15.65 7.50
N LEU A 116 -6.48 -15.22 6.30
CA LEU A 116 -5.93 -15.71 5.03
C LEU A 116 -4.58 -15.05 4.67
N PHE A 117 -4.39 -13.78 5.05
CA PHE A 117 -3.26 -12.97 4.60
C PHE A 117 -2.40 -12.44 5.75
N GLU A 118 -2.48 -13.05 6.93
CA GLU A 118 -1.80 -12.58 8.16
C GLU A 118 -0.30 -12.35 7.92
N GLN A 119 0.37 -13.32 7.29
CA GLN A 119 1.80 -13.26 7.06
C GLN A 119 2.18 -12.13 6.10
N GLN A 120 1.43 -11.95 5.01
CA GLN A 120 1.65 -10.89 4.03
C GLN A 120 1.37 -9.51 4.64
N ILE A 121 0.32 -9.36 5.45
CA ILE A 121 -0.01 -8.12 6.15
C ILE A 121 1.11 -7.75 7.12
N LYS A 122 1.53 -8.71 7.96
CA LYS A 122 2.62 -8.51 8.91
C LYS A 122 3.92 -8.13 8.20
N SER A 123 4.31 -8.91 7.20
CA SER A 123 5.53 -8.64 6.42
C SER A 123 5.49 -7.25 5.77
N GLY A 124 4.36 -6.86 5.18
CA GLY A 124 4.20 -5.55 4.58
C GLY A 124 4.37 -4.42 5.60
N MET A 125 3.70 -4.51 6.76
CA MET A 125 3.82 -3.52 7.84
C MET A 125 5.24 -3.47 8.43
N ASP A 126 5.87 -4.63 8.63
CA ASP A 126 7.24 -4.72 9.14
C ASP A 126 8.23 -4.03 8.17
N LYS A 127 8.07 -4.21 6.84
CA LYS A 127 8.90 -3.50 5.86
C LYS A 127 8.81 -1.97 5.98
N TRP A 128 7.61 -1.42 6.19
CA TRP A 128 7.44 0.03 6.44
C TRP A 128 8.22 0.48 7.67
N ILE A 129 8.07 -0.25 8.79
CA ILE A 129 8.75 0.08 10.05
C ILE A 129 10.27 -0.03 9.86
N THR A 130 10.76 -1.11 9.26
CA THR A 130 12.19 -1.31 9.01
C THR A 130 12.77 -0.20 8.14
N ALA A 131 12.13 0.17 7.03
CA ALA A 131 12.66 1.17 6.12
C ALA A 131 12.78 2.56 6.78
N PHE A 132 11.75 3.00 7.50
CA PHE A 132 11.79 4.27 8.23
C PHE A 132 12.70 4.24 9.47
N ASN A 133 12.89 3.08 10.09
CA ASN A 133 13.86 2.92 11.16
C ASN A 133 15.30 3.05 10.61
N VAL A 134 15.62 2.42 9.48
CA VAL A 134 16.97 2.58 8.86
C VAL A 134 17.22 4.04 8.48
N LEU A 135 16.20 4.76 8.00
CA LEU A 135 16.30 6.19 7.73
C LEU A 135 16.62 6.99 9.00
N GLY A 136 15.92 6.71 10.11
CA GLY A 136 16.16 7.38 11.39
C GLY A 136 17.56 7.12 11.95
N ILE A 137 18.07 5.89 11.83
CA ILE A 137 19.46 5.56 12.20
C ILE A 137 20.46 6.34 11.32
N SER A 138 20.19 6.50 10.03
CA SER A 138 21.02 7.29 9.12
C SER A 138 21.09 8.78 9.53
N LEU A 139 20.05 9.29 10.19
CA LEU A 139 19.99 10.62 10.79
C LEU A 139 20.62 10.70 12.18
N LYS A 140 21.29 9.64 12.64
CA LYS A 140 21.93 9.53 13.97
C LYS A 140 20.95 9.61 15.13
N LEU A 141 19.66 9.32 14.90
CA LEU A 141 18.72 9.11 15.99
C LEU A 141 19.12 7.87 16.80
N SER A 142 18.76 7.86 18.08
CA SER A 142 18.94 6.64 18.88
C SER A 142 18.10 5.49 18.34
N SER A 143 18.51 4.24 18.56
CA SER A 143 17.74 3.08 18.11
C SER A 143 16.31 3.07 18.64
N THR A 144 16.10 3.52 19.88
CA THR A 144 14.78 3.59 20.50
C THR A 144 13.92 4.65 19.83
N GLU A 145 14.46 5.86 19.66
CA GLU A 145 13.76 6.98 19.03
C GLU A 145 13.42 6.67 17.57
N SER A 146 14.36 6.10 16.83
CA SER A 146 14.16 5.72 15.43
C SER A 146 13.05 4.67 15.27
N GLN A 147 13.01 3.67 16.14
CA GLN A 147 11.96 2.65 16.14
C GLN A 147 10.58 3.25 16.49
N GLN A 148 10.53 4.16 17.46
CA GLN A 148 9.30 4.88 17.83
C GLN A 148 8.81 5.76 16.67
N ASN A 149 9.71 6.49 16.03
CA ASN A 149 9.42 7.34 14.88
C ASN A 149 8.91 6.53 13.68
N ALA A 150 9.51 5.36 13.42
CA ALA A 150 9.08 4.47 12.34
C ALA A 150 7.68 3.90 12.58
N MET A 151 7.40 3.43 13.79
CA MET A 151 6.07 2.97 14.19
C MET A 151 5.04 4.09 14.07
N GLN A 152 5.36 5.28 14.59
CA GLN A 152 4.48 6.44 14.54
C GLN A 152 4.19 6.87 13.09
N THR A 153 5.18 6.77 12.19
CA THR A 153 5.01 7.05 10.76
C THR A 153 4.00 6.11 10.12
N LEU A 154 4.09 4.80 10.39
CA LEU A 154 3.11 3.84 9.88
C LEU A 154 1.70 4.12 10.44
N ILE A 155 1.58 4.39 11.74
CA ILE A 155 0.31 4.73 12.39
C ILE A 155 -0.31 5.99 11.77
N GLU A 156 0.47 7.04 11.54
CA GLU A 156 -0.01 8.29 10.96
C GLU A 156 -0.45 8.13 9.51
N LEU A 157 0.32 7.38 8.70
CA LEU A 157 -0.07 7.07 7.33
C LEU A 157 -1.40 6.32 7.32
N GLN A 158 -1.52 5.23 8.09
CA GLN A 158 -2.75 4.44 8.10
C GLN A 158 -3.93 5.21 8.70
N GLY A 159 -3.72 5.95 9.79
CA GLY A 159 -4.76 6.72 10.46
C GLY A 159 -5.25 7.89 9.61
N SER A 160 -4.35 8.61 8.94
CA SER A 160 -4.72 9.75 8.11
C SER A 160 -5.57 9.35 6.89
N LEU A 161 -5.39 8.16 6.33
CA LEU A 161 -6.26 7.63 5.27
C LEU A 161 -7.71 7.45 5.74
N ILE A 162 -7.90 7.00 6.98
CA ILE A 162 -9.25 6.85 7.58
C ILE A 162 -9.91 8.21 7.70
N VAL A 163 -9.21 9.17 8.31
CA VAL A 163 -9.76 10.49 8.60
C VAL A 163 -10.01 11.26 7.29
N THR A 164 -9.10 11.17 6.33
CA THR A 164 -9.25 11.76 4.98
C THR A 164 -10.51 11.24 4.30
N LYS A 165 -10.75 9.92 4.30
CA LYS A 165 -11.95 9.32 3.69
C LYS A 165 -13.22 9.71 4.45
N GLY A 166 -13.19 9.69 5.79
CA GLY A 166 -14.34 10.02 6.62
C GLY A 166 -14.78 11.49 6.56
N LEU A 167 -13.83 12.41 6.40
CA LEU A 167 -14.09 13.85 6.30
C LEU A 167 -14.11 14.38 4.86
N ALA A 168 -13.84 13.52 3.88
CA ALA A 168 -13.68 13.87 2.46
C ALA A 168 -12.67 15.03 2.24
N ASP A 169 -11.59 15.08 3.04
CA ASP A 169 -10.59 16.14 2.99
C ASP A 169 -9.17 15.59 2.83
N THR A 170 -8.65 15.65 1.60
CA THR A 170 -7.28 15.24 1.26
C THR A 170 -6.18 16.11 1.87
N SER A 171 -6.51 17.30 2.40
CA SER A 171 -5.54 18.15 3.08
C SER A 171 -4.94 17.48 4.31
N ILE A 172 -5.70 16.60 4.95
CA ILE A 172 -5.29 15.84 6.14
C ILE A 172 -4.13 14.92 5.81
N PHE A 173 -4.27 14.06 4.80
CA PHE A 173 -3.19 13.18 4.33
C PHE A 173 -1.95 13.97 3.88
N LYS A 174 -2.14 15.07 3.14
CA LYS A 174 -1.03 15.93 2.70
C LYS A 174 -0.29 16.56 3.88
N ASN A 175 -1.01 17.00 4.92
CA ASN A 175 -0.39 17.54 6.12
C ASN A 175 0.31 16.44 6.93
N THR A 176 -0.22 15.22 6.94
CA THR A 176 0.49 14.07 7.52
C THR A 176 1.83 13.83 6.84
N LEU A 177 1.92 13.87 5.50
CA LEU A 177 3.21 13.73 4.80
C LEU A 177 4.20 14.83 5.19
N LYS A 178 3.74 16.09 5.34
CA LYS A 178 4.60 17.19 5.82
C LYS A 178 5.08 16.98 7.25
N ASN A 179 4.25 16.40 8.12
CA ASN A 179 4.65 16.10 9.50
C ASN A 179 5.68 14.96 9.56
N ILE A 180 5.50 13.93 8.72
CA ILE A 180 6.51 12.88 8.54
C ILE A 180 7.80 13.48 7.99
N GLU A 181 7.74 14.36 6.98
CA GLU A 181 8.92 15.04 6.46
C GLU A 181 9.69 15.78 7.57
N LYS A 182 8.99 16.58 8.38
CA LYS A 182 9.58 17.31 9.51
C LYS A 182 10.25 16.38 10.54
N ARG A 183 9.64 15.23 10.84
CA ARG A 183 10.19 14.24 11.79
C ARG A 183 11.58 13.73 11.35
N TYR A 184 11.81 13.62 10.05
CA TYR A 184 13.06 13.11 9.48
C TYR A 184 13.92 14.18 8.80
N SER A 185 13.60 15.46 9.00
CA SER A 185 14.33 16.59 8.41
C SER A 185 15.08 17.42 9.45
N THR A 186 15.47 16.83 10.59
CA THR A 186 16.31 17.51 11.59
C THR A 186 17.59 18.03 10.94
N GLU A 187 17.72 19.36 10.92
CA GLU A 187 18.98 20.09 10.77
C GLU A 187 19.82 19.99 12.05
#